data_AF-A0A1S4DYE1-F1
#
_entry.id   AF-A0A1S4DYE1-F1
#
_cell.length_a   1.000
_cell.length_b   1.000
_cell.length_c   1.000
_cell.angle_alpha   90.00
_cell.angle_beta   90.00
_cell.angle_gamma   90.00
#
_symmetry.space_group_name_H-M   'P 1'
#
loop_
_entity.id
_entity.type
_entity.pdbx_description
1 polymer ?
#
loop_
_entity_poly.entity_id
_entity_poly.type
_entity_poly.pdbx_seq_one_letter_code
_entity_poly.pdbx_strand_id
1 'polypeptide(L)'
;MSYTCTVAVTVKPKSKDDFPSNEVINLEFASVNLDSNEQPKFITCIAQLKSGNNKVSKLFEGSIEVARDFGEIGAVIVELHERTKNERFIDTISVEAEEPPISVTFSCKSWVQPKGLIAHRRIFFSSNKVMVCFII
;
A
#
# COMPACT_ATOMS: atom_id res chain seq x y z
N MET A 1 -17.71 15.54 0.87
CA MET A 1 -18.19 14.13 0.87
C MET A 1 -17.00 13.24 0.59
N SER A 2 -16.77 12.23 1.42
CA SER A 2 -15.75 11.18 1.25
C SER A 2 -16.42 9.84 0.95
N TYR A 3 -15.65 8.87 0.52
CA TYR A 3 -16.04 7.47 0.41
C TYR A 3 -14.95 6.59 1.02
N THR A 4 -15.32 5.40 1.47
CA THR A 4 -14.40 4.45 2.09
C THR A 4 -13.92 3.45 1.05
N CYS A 5 -12.61 3.21 1.01
CA CYS A 5 -12.02 2.12 0.25
C CYS A 5 -11.46 1.06 1.19
N THR A 6 -11.59 -0.19 0.80
CA THR A 6 -10.87 -1.32 1.37
C THR A 6 -9.53 -1.46 0.66
N VAL A 7 -8.48 -1.60 1.44
CA VAL A 7 -7.11 -1.81 0.96
C VAL A 7 -6.69 -3.22 1.32
N ALA A 8 -6.22 -3.99 0.34
CA ALA A 8 -5.72 -5.33 0.55
C ALA A 8 -4.27 -5.45 0.05
N VAL A 9 -3.37 -5.94 0.90
CA VAL A 9 -1.96 -6.16 0.59
C VAL A 9 -1.67 -7.64 0.63
N THR A 10 -1.22 -8.19 -0.49
CA THR A 10 -0.79 -9.58 -0.60
C THR A 10 0.72 -9.67 -0.42
N VAL A 11 1.15 -10.39 0.62
CA VAL A 11 2.55 -10.63 0.96
C VAL A 11 2.89 -12.09 0.74
N LYS A 12 4.00 -12.38 0.04
CA LYS A 12 4.50 -13.75 -0.08
C LYS A 12 5.56 -14.00 1.00
N PRO A 13 5.32 -14.95 1.92
CA PRO A 13 6.27 -15.26 2.99
C PRO A 13 7.51 -15.96 2.44
N LYS A 14 8.69 -15.74 3.05
CA LYS A 14 9.83 -16.67 2.87
C LYS A 14 9.55 -17.99 3.60
N SER A 15 10.26 -19.04 3.18
CA SER A 15 10.28 -20.29 3.94
C SER A 15 10.76 -20.02 5.36
N LYS A 16 9.96 -20.39 6.37
CA LYS A 16 10.18 -20.16 7.80
C LYS A 16 10.01 -18.71 8.30
N ASP A 17 9.40 -17.81 7.53
CA ASP A 17 9.05 -16.49 8.06
C ASP A 17 7.95 -16.60 9.11
N ASP A 18 8.14 -15.90 10.22
CA ASP A 18 7.11 -15.66 11.22
C ASP A 18 6.36 -14.35 10.91
N PHE A 19 5.06 -14.35 11.16
CA PHE A 19 4.16 -13.20 10.97
C PHE A 19 3.36 -13.04 12.25
N PRO A 20 3.81 -12.20 13.18
CA PRO A 20 3.08 -12.00 14.42
C PRO A 20 1.72 -11.35 14.11
N SER A 21 0.70 -11.71 14.88
CA SER A 21 -0.68 -11.24 14.65
C SER A 21 -0.85 -9.72 14.78
N ASN A 22 0.11 -9.03 15.41
CA ASN A 22 0.15 -7.58 15.53
C ASN A 22 1.02 -6.91 14.45
N GLU A 23 1.44 -7.64 13.42
CA GLU A 23 2.18 -7.05 12.31
C GLU A 23 1.26 -6.15 11.48
N VAL A 24 1.79 -4.97 11.15
CA VAL A 24 1.12 -3.96 10.35
C VAL A 24 2.03 -3.48 9.24
N ILE A 25 1.42 -3.08 8.13
CA ILE A 25 2.10 -2.44 6.99
C ILE A 25 1.51 -1.04 6.86
N ASN A 26 2.39 -0.05 6.87
CA ASN A 26 2.00 1.34 6.66
C ASN A 26 2.03 1.63 5.17
N LEU A 27 0.96 2.22 4.66
CA LEU A 27 0.83 2.61 3.27
C LEU A 27 0.49 4.10 3.20
N GLU A 28 1.05 4.79 2.22
CA GLU A 28 0.70 6.18 1.92
C GLU A 28 0.38 6.28 0.44
N PHE A 29 -0.89 6.54 0.13
CA PHE A 29 -1.41 6.64 -1.22
C PHE A 29 -1.29 8.07 -1.73
N ALA A 30 -0.73 8.24 -2.92
CA ALA A 30 -0.59 9.54 -3.56
C ALA A 30 -1.59 9.70 -4.70
N SER A 31 -2.21 10.87 -4.78
CA SER A 31 -3.02 11.26 -5.93
C SER A 31 -2.15 11.55 -7.16
N VAL A 32 -2.68 11.27 -8.34
CA VAL A 32 -2.12 11.78 -9.61
C VAL A 32 -2.25 13.30 -9.69
N ASN A 33 -3.29 13.86 -9.05
CA ASN A 33 -3.58 15.27 -9.10
C ASN A 33 -2.88 16.00 -7.95
N LEU A 34 -2.28 17.15 -8.27
CA LEU A 34 -1.75 18.07 -7.28
C LEU A 34 -2.89 18.85 -6.59
N ASP A 35 -2.59 19.40 -5.42
CA ASP A 35 -3.47 20.35 -4.76
C ASP A 35 -3.40 21.75 -5.40
N SER A 36 -4.17 22.69 -4.86
CA SER A 36 -4.20 24.08 -5.35
C SER A 36 -2.86 24.81 -5.21
N ASN A 37 -1.92 24.27 -4.44
CA ASN A 37 -0.58 24.79 -4.22
C ASN A 37 0.49 23.97 -4.97
N GLU A 38 0.09 23.14 -5.94
CA GLU A 38 0.97 22.25 -6.70
C GLU A 38 1.71 21.19 -5.84
N GLN A 39 1.17 20.85 -4.66
CA GLN A 39 1.74 19.82 -3.79
C GLN A 39 1.05 18.46 -3.98
N PRO A 40 1.76 17.35 -3.77
CA PRO A 40 1.17 16.02 -3.84
C PRO A 40 0.16 15.81 -2.69
N LYS A 41 -0.99 15.21 -3.00
CA LYS A 41 -1.99 14.83 -2.00
C LYS A 41 -1.75 13.40 -1.53
N PHE A 42 -1.71 13.19 -0.21
CA PHE A 42 -1.46 11.88 0.40
C PHE A 42 -2.61 11.41 1.28
N ILE A 43 -2.85 10.10 1.33
CA ILE A 43 -3.76 9.42 2.27
C ILE A 43 -3.03 8.24 2.90
N THR A 44 -3.01 8.20 4.23
CA THR A 44 -2.36 7.12 4.98
C THR A 44 -3.32 5.97 5.25
N CYS A 45 -2.81 4.74 5.20
CA CYS A 45 -3.50 3.52 5.56
C CYS A 45 -2.59 2.66 6.44
N ILE A 46 -3.17 2.01 7.45
CA ILE A 46 -2.49 0.97 8.21
C ILE A 46 -3.20 -0.35 7.89
N ALA A 47 -2.51 -1.25 7.20
CA ALA A 47 -3.02 -2.58 6.88
C ALA A 47 -2.59 -3.58 7.96
N GLN A 48 -3.53 -4.32 8.52
CA GLN A 48 -3.30 -5.31 9.57
C GLN A 48 -3.41 -6.72 9.01
N LEU A 49 -2.64 -7.66 9.54
CA LEU A 49 -2.70 -9.05 9.11
C LEU A 49 -4.10 -9.63 9.33
N LYS A 50 -4.76 -10.04 8.24
CA LYS A 50 -6.05 -10.73 8.32
C LYS A 50 -5.82 -12.11 8.95
N SER A 51 -6.59 -12.44 9.98
CA SER A 51 -6.59 -13.77 10.59
C SER A 51 -7.04 -14.81 9.56
N GLY A 52 -6.08 -15.51 8.97
CA GLY A 52 -6.32 -16.54 7.95
C GLY A 52 -5.10 -17.43 7.78
N ASN A 53 -5.31 -18.75 7.77
CA ASN A 53 -4.22 -19.72 7.80
C ASN A 53 -3.74 -20.09 6.39
N ASN A 54 -3.47 -19.10 5.54
CA ASN A 54 -2.87 -19.34 4.23
C ASN A 54 -1.33 -19.36 4.38
N LYS A 55 -0.71 -20.46 3.95
CA LYS A 55 0.76 -20.63 3.95
C LYS A 55 1.41 -20.08 2.68
N VAL A 56 0.63 -19.89 1.60
CA VAL A 56 1.12 -19.46 0.30
C VAL A 56 1.24 -17.93 0.21
N SER A 57 0.28 -17.22 0.80
CA SER A 57 0.29 -15.76 0.89
C SER A 57 -0.32 -15.30 2.22
N LYS A 58 0.15 -14.17 2.73
CA LYS A 58 -0.42 -13.45 3.85
C LYS A 58 -1.17 -12.24 3.32
N LEU A 59 -2.39 -12.05 3.78
CA LEU A 59 -3.24 -10.94 3.39
C LEU A 59 -3.29 -9.94 4.54
N PHE A 60 -2.96 -8.69 4.26
CA PHE A 60 -3.17 -7.58 5.18
C PHE A 60 -4.32 -6.73 4.64
N GLU A 61 -5.21 -6.30 5.52
CA GLU A 61 -6.35 -5.47 5.17
C GLU A 61 -6.36 -4.17 5.97
N GLY A 62 -6.74 -3.09 5.32
CA GLY A 62 -6.96 -1.79 5.93
C GLY A 62 -8.09 -1.06 5.23
N SER A 63 -8.43 0.12 5.72
CA SER A 63 -9.41 1.00 5.10
C SER A 63 -8.86 2.42 5.02
N ILE A 64 -9.27 3.14 3.99
CA ILE A 64 -8.97 4.55 3.80
C ILE A 64 -10.25 5.33 3.51
N GLU A 65 -10.29 6.57 3.98
CA GLU A 65 -11.31 7.52 3.58
C GLU A 65 -10.74 8.46 2.52
N VAL A 66 -11.31 8.41 1.32
CA VAL A 66 -10.87 9.21 0.19
C VAL A 66 -11.88 10.33 -0.04
N ALA A 67 -11.41 11.57 -0.01
CA ALA A 67 -12.24 12.72 -0.35
C ALA A 67 -12.57 12.70 -1.85
N ARG A 68 -13.78 13.10 -2.24
CA ARG A 68 -14.19 13.08 -3.67
C ARG A 68 -13.32 13.97 -4.58
N ASP A 69 -12.68 14.99 -4.02
CA ASP A 69 -11.75 15.91 -4.67
C ASP A 69 -10.28 15.48 -4.57
N PHE A 70 -10.01 14.32 -3.96
CA PHE A 70 -8.67 13.75 -3.87
C PHE A 70 -8.10 13.45 -5.27
N GLY A 71 -8.96 13.04 -6.20
CA GLY A 71 -8.55 12.61 -7.54
C GLY A 71 -8.29 11.10 -7.60
N GLU A 72 -7.61 10.68 -8.66
CA GLU A 72 -7.25 9.28 -8.92
C GLU A 72 -6.00 8.89 -8.12
N ILE A 73 -5.98 7.71 -7.49
CA ILE A 73 -4.81 7.18 -6.79
C ILE A 73 -3.79 6.66 -7.83
N GLY A 74 -2.61 7.26 -7.87
CA GLY A 74 -1.57 6.95 -8.86
C GLY A 74 -0.38 6.17 -8.32
N ALA A 75 -0.04 6.35 -7.05
CA ALA A 75 1.10 5.70 -6.43
C ALA A 75 0.81 5.32 -4.98
N VAL A 76 1.58 4.36 -4.48
CA VAL A 76 1.56 3.94 -3.07
C VAL A 76 2.99 3.82 -2.56
N ILE A 77 3.24 4.44 -1.42
CA ILE A 77 4.47 4.29 -0.66
C ILE A 77 4.21 3.20 0.38
N VAL A 78 5.13 2.23 0.48
CA VAL A 78 5.01 1.09 1.40
C VAL A 78 6.14 1.14 2.41
N GLU A 79 5.77 1.12 3.69
CA GLU A 79 6.70 1.09 4.81
C GLU A 79 6.36 -0.07 5.75
N LEU A 80 7.38 -0.86 6.10
CA LEU A 80 7.25 -1.85 7.16
C LEU A 80 7.35 -1.17 8.52
N HIS A 81 6.57 -1.67 9.47
CA HIS A 81 6.59 -1.18 10.84
C HIS A 81 7.99 -1.34 11.47
N GLU A 82 8.36 -0.43 12.38
CA GLU A 82 9.70 -0.41 13.01
C GLU A 82 10.04 -1.68 13.80
N ARG A 83 9.02 -2.40 14.26
CA ARG A 83 9.19 -3.68 14.97
C ARG A 83 9.45 -4.86 14.02
N THR A 84 9.21 -4.70 12.72
CA THR A 84 9.42 -5.74 11.72
C THR A 84 10.92 -5.86 11.44
N LYS A 85 11.51 -7.02 11.75
CA LYS A 85 12.96 -7.25 11.60
C LYS A 85 13.36 -7.75 10.21
N ASN A 86 12.43 -8.39 9.50
CA ASN A 86 12.68 -9.03 8.22
C ASN A 86 12.05 -8.24 7.08
N GLU A 87 12.68 -8.25 5.93
CA GLU A 87 12.06 -7.78 4.69
C GLU A 87 10.81 -8.60 4.33
N ARG A 88 9.84 -7.95 3.69
CA ARG A 88 8.61 -8.59 3.23
C ARG A 88 8.50 -8.48 1.71
N PHE A 89 8.12 -9.57 1.06
CA PHE A 89 7.84 -9.54 -0.38
C PHE A 89 6.40 -9.12 -0.61
N ILE A 90 6.22 -7.88 -1.06
CA ILE A 90 4.92 -7.34 -1.43
C ILE A 90 4.64 -7.74 -2.87
N ASP A 91 3.63 -8.59 -3.07
CA ASP A 91 3.27 -9.08 -4.38
C ASP A 91 2.33 -8.10 -5.08
N THR A 92 1.19 -7.82 -4.45
CA THR A 92 0.13 -6.98 -5.01
C THR A 92 -0.54 -6.16 -3.91
N ILE A 93 -0.90 -4.91 -4.22
CA ILE A 93 -1.79 -4.09 -3.40
C ILE A 93 -3.03 -3.78 -4.23
N SER A 94 -4.22 -3.92 -3.66
CA SER A 94 -5.48 -3.50 -4.28
C SER A 94 -6.22 -2.50 -3.40
N VAL A 95 -6.90 -1.57 -4.03
CA VAL A 95 -7.77 -0.56 -3.41
C VAL A 95 -9.13 -0.67 -4.10
N GLU A 96 -10.16 -0.99 -3.33
CA GLU A 96 -11.50 -1.26 -3.83
C GLU A 96 -12.54 -0.44 -3.06
N ALA A 97 -13.53 0.11 -3.75
CA ALA A 97 -14.70 0.74 -3.16
C ALA A 97 -15.95 0.36 -3.94
N GLU A 98 -17.07 0.19 -3.24
CA GLU A 98 -18.36 -0.15 -3.84
C GLU A 98 -19.05 1.09 -4.42
N GLU A 99 -19.01 2.22 -3.71
CA GLU A 99 -19.67 3.46 -4.11
C GLU A 99 -18.78 4.71 -3.87
N PRO A 100 -18.23 5.36 -4.92
CA PRO A 100 -18.27 4.95 -6.32
C PRO A 100 -17.44 3.68 -6.59
N PRO A 101 -17.76 2.89 -7.64
CA PRO A 101 -17.01 1.69 -7.97
C PRO A 101 -15.59 2.06 -8.40
N ILE A 102 -14.63 1.74 -7.53
CA ILE A 102 -13.20 2.00 -7.75
C ILE A 102 -12.46 0.68 -7.58
N SER A 103 -11.55 0.41 -8.50
CA SER A 103 -10.61 -0.71 -8.40
C SER A 103 -9.27 -0.26 -8.93
N VAL A 104 -8.29 -0.15 -8.04
CA VAL A 104 -6.91 0.22 -8.36
C VAL A 104 -6.00 -0.90 -7.87
N THR A 105 -5.12 -1.38 -8.74
CA THR A 105 -4.19 -2.47 -8.44
C THR A 105 -2.75 -2.04 -8.69
N PHE A 106 -1.87 -2.43 -7.79
CA PHE A 106 -0.43 -2.19 -7.85
C PHE A 106 0.30 -3.54 -7.88
N SER A 107 0.82 -3.94 -9.04
CA SER A 107 1.69 -5.11 -9.20
C SER A 107 3.10 -4.78 -8.72
N CYS A 108 3.36 -4.94 -7.42
CA CYS A 108 4.60 -4.53 -6.77
C CYS A 108 5.75 -5.52 -7.03
N LYS A 109 5.50 -6.81 -6.78
CA LYS A 109 6.44 -7.94 -6.94
C LYS A 109 7.87 -7.64 -6.45
N SER A 110 8.00 -7.07 -5.25
CA SER A 110 9.28 -6.55 -4.76
C SER A 110 9.46 -6.73 -3.25
N TRP A 111 10.73 -6.79 -2.82
CA TRP A 111 11.13 -6.86 -1.43
C TRP A 111 11.18 -5.46 -0.79
N VAL A 112 10.39 -5.25 0.26
CA VAL A 112 10.40 -4.03 1.08
C VAL A 112 11.22 -4.29 2.33
N GLN A 113 12.16 -3.40 2.63
CA GLN A 113 13.04 -3.51 3.79
C GLN A 113 12.41 -2.88 5.03
N PRO A 114 12.77 -3.34 6.24
CA PRO A 114 12.48 -2.63 7.47
C PRO A 114 12.98 -1.20 7.47
N LYS A 115 12.24 -0.34 8.19
CA LYS A 115 12.64 1.05 8.42
C LYS A 115 13.99 1.10 9.15
N GLY A 116 14.91 1.92 8.67
CA GLY A 116 16.24 2.13 9.27
C GLY A 116 17.40 1.37 8.60
N LEU A 117 17.13 0.43 7.69
CA LEU A 117 18.18 -0.23 6.88
C LEU A 117 18.53 0.56 5.62
N ILE A 118 17.57 1.29 5.04
CA ILE A 118 17.75 2.10 3.84
C ILE A 118 17.04 3.44 4.05
N ALA A 119 17.66 4.54 3.62
CA ALA A 119 17.11 5.90 3.75
C ALA A 119 15.90 6.18 2.84
N HIS A 120 15.67 5.36 1.81
CA HIS A 120 14.68 5.61 0.76
C HIS A 120 13.42 4.76 0.97
N ARG A 121 12.26 5.41 0.87
CA ARG A 121 10.95 4.75 0.91
C ARG A 121 10.69 4.01 -0.39
N ARG A 122 9.96 2.89 -0.32
CA ARG A 122 9.58 2.09 -1.50
C ARG A 122 8.28 2.64 -2.09
N ILE A 123 8.32 3.08 -3.35
CA ILE A 123 7.18 3.62 -4.07
C ILE A 123 6.78 2.65 -5.19
N PHE A 124 5.48 2.39 -5.33
CA PHE A 124 4.91 1.59 -6.39
C PHE A 124 3.83 2.39 -7.14
N PHE A 125 3.75 2.20 -8.45
CA PHE A 125 2.79 2.89 -9.32
C PHE A 125 1.64 1.95 -9.71
N SER A 126 0.46 2.54 -9.93
CA SER A 126 -0.73 1.75 -10.29
C SER A 126 -0.54 1.07 -11.65
N SER A 127 -0.93 -0.19 -11.75
CA SER A 127 -0.68 -1.01 -12.96
C SER A 127 -1.61 -0.68 -14.13
N ASN A 128 -2.69 0.08 -13.87
CA ASN A 128 -3.65 0.50 -14.90
C ASN A 128 -3.23 1.76 -15.66
N LYS A 129 -2.10 2.41 -15.30
CA LYS A 129 -1.59 3.59 -16.00
C LYS A 129 -0.05 3.53 -16.04
N VAL A 130 0.53 3.54 -17.24
CA VAL A 130 1.97 3.82 -17.42
C VAL A 130 2.19 5.27 -17.02
N MET A 131 2.59 5.53 -15.77
CA MET A 131 2.97 6.86 -15.34
C MET A 131 4.50 6.97 -15.34
N VAL A 132 4.99 7.92 -16.13
CA VAL A 132 6.40 8.25 -16.32
C VAL A 132 7.02 8.63 -14.96
N CYS A 133 8.19 8.05 -14.72
CA CYS A 133 9.01 8.18 -13.53
C CYS A 133 9.32 9.65 -13.19
N PHE A 134 9.00 10.08 -11.97
CA PHE A 134 9.77 11.12 -11.28
C PHE A 134 10.35 10.48 -10.01
N ILE A 135 11.67 10.32 -10.00
CA ILE A 135 12.44 10.07 -8.79
C ILE A 135 12.44 11.41 -8.05
N ILE A 136 11.83 11.45 -6.86
CA ILE A 136 11.99 12.54 -5.89
C ILE A 136 13.11 12.18 -4.93
#